data_AF-A0A0L6VX57-F1
#
_entry.id   AF-A0A0L6VX57-F1
#
_cell.length_a   1.000
_cell.length_b   1.000
_cell.length_c   1.000
_cell.angle_alpha   90.00
_cell.angle_beta   90.00
_cell.angle_gamma   90.00
#
_symmetry.space_group_name_H-M   'P 1'
#
loop_
_entity.id
_entity.type
_entity.pdbx_description
1 polymer ?
#
loop_
_entity_poly.entity_id
_entity_poly.type
_entity_poly.pdbx_seq_one_letter_code
_entity_poly.pdbx_strand_id
1 'polypeptide(L)'
;MGDPKLEPGTIEGLPPFALRQTVEALLGAGWITTYEYSGEDAWIEYARVDLRKGRSKLKLEWDQDSGGSIEGPRTVLDELRVLDPWTRMQARPH
;
A
#
# COMPACT_ATOMS: atom_id res chain seq x y z
N MET A 1 27.72 2.74 9.04
CA MET A 1 26.67 3.70 9.39
C MET A 1 25.49 3.35 8.51
N GLY A 2 24.61 2.46 8.98
CA GLY A 2 23.46 2.00 8.19
C GLY A 2 22.32 2.96 8.39
N ASP A 3 21.80 3.55 7.32
CA ASP A 3 20.65 4.47 7.37
C ASP A 3 19.46 3.74 8.01
N PRO A 4 19.01 4.13 9.22
CA PRO A 4 17.89 3.45 9.91
C PRO A 4 16.52 3.74 9.27
N LYS A 5 16.48 4.31 8.07
CA LYS A 5 15.28 4.88 7.43
C LYS A 5 14.72 4.03 6.28
N LEU A 6 15.28 2.85 6.05
CA LEU A 6 14.88 1.95 4.97
C LEU A 6 14.44 0.57 5.47
N GLU A 7 13.99 0.46 6.72
CA GLU A 7 13.37 -0.80 7.14
C GLU A 7 12.10 -1.04 6.30
N PRO A 8 12.06 -2.11 5.50
CA PRO A 8 10.85 -2.48 4.79
C PRO A 8 9.81 -2.93 5.81
N GLY A 9 8.57 -2.54 5.60
CA GLY A 9 7.41 -3.04 6.32
C GLY A 9 6.33 -3.44 5.34
N THR A 10 5.31 -4.10 5.89
CA THR A 10 4.11 -4.50 5.15
C THR A 10 2.90 -4.22 6.03
N ILE A 11 1.88 -3.61 5.44
CA ILE A 11 0.52 -3.51 5.99
C ILE A 11 -0.30 -4.58 5.28
N GLU A 12 -1.02 -5.42 6.00
CA GLU A 12 -1.77 -6.57 5.45
C GLU A 12 -3.21 -6.57 5.93
N GLY A 13 -4.10 -7.23 5.19
CA GLY A 13 -5.52 -7.39 5.53
C GLY A 13 -6.40 -6.21 5.12
N LEU A 14 -5.98 -5.44 4.13
CA LEU A 14 -6.77 -4.34 3.60
C LEU A 14 -7.89 -4.87 2.68
N PRO A 15 -9.13 -4.39 2.81
CA PRO A 15 -10.17 -4.72 1.83
C PRO A 15 -9.89 -4.02 0.48
N PRO A 16 -10.44 -4.52 -0.64
CA PRO A 16 -10.11 -4.01 -1.99
C PRO A 16 -10.45 -2.53 -2.16
N PHE A 17 -11.55 -2.07 -1.55
CA PHE A 17 -11.93 -0.66 -1.59
C PHE A 17 -10.94 0.26 -0.85
N ALA A 18 -10.36 -0.20 0.27
CA ALA A 18 -9.40 0.57 1.04
C ALA A 18 -8.06 0.66 0.31
N LEU A 19 -7.63 -0.45 -0.32
CA LEU A 19 -6.45 -0.44 -1.17
C LEU A 19 -6.62 0.51 -2.37
N ARG A 20 -7.79 0.53 -3.00
CA ARG A 20 -8.09 1.47 -4.11
C ARG A 20 -8.06 2.93 -3.65
N GLN A 21 -8.73 3.25 -2.54
CA GLN A 21 -8.69 4.61 -1.97
C GLN A 21 -7.26 5.02 -1.61
N THR A 22 -6.46 4.09 -1.09
CA THR A 22 -5.05 4.34 -0.78
C THR A 22 -4.26 4.70 -2.04
N VAL A 23 -4.45 3.96 -3.14
CA VAL A 23 -3.81 4.29 -4.43
C VAL A 23 -4.22 5.71 -4.86
N GLU A 24 -5.50 6.03 -4.85
CA GLU A 24 -6.00 7.36 -5.25
C GLU A 24 -5.44 8.48 -4.36
N ALA A 25 -5.39 8.28 -3.04
CA ALA A 25 -4.82 9.24 -2.09
C ALA A 25 -3.31 9.44 -2.32
N LEU A 26 -2.57 8.37 -2.60
CA LEU A 26 -1.14 8.43 -2.90
C LEU A 26 -0.88 9.18 -4.22
N LEU A 27 -1.68 8.91 -5.26
CA LEU A 27 -1.62 9.66 -6.51
C LEU A 27 -1.88 11.16 -6.28
N GLY A 28 -2.90 11.50 -5.50
CA GLY A 28 -3.18 12.88 -5.08
C GLY A 28 -2.04 13.51 -4.26
N ALA A 29 -1.31 12.72 -3.47
CA ALA A 29 -0.14 13.15 -2.71
C ALA A 29 1.15 13.26 -3.55
N GLY A 30 1.06 13.08 -4.88
CA GLY A 30 2.18 13.21 -5.82
C GLY A 30 3.03 11.95 -5.97
N TRP A 31 2.49 10.78 -5.62
CA TRP A 31 3.07 9.51 -6.06
C TRP A 31 2.74 9.27 -7.53
N ILE A 32 3.62 8.56 -8.23
CA ILE A 32 3.43 8.19 -9.63
C ILE A 32 3.30 6.67 -9.75
N THR A 33 2.36 6.22 -10.57
CA THR A 33 2.25 4.81 -10.94
C THR A 33 3.42 4.42 -11.83
N THR A 34 4.17 3.42 -11.40
CA THR A 34 5.28 2.84 -12.17
C THR A 34 4.92 1.50 -12.78
N TYR A 35 3.96 0.80 -12.19
CA TYR A 35 3.40 -0.43 -12.70
C TYR A 35 1.97 -0.56 -12.21
N GLU A 36 1.08 -1.03 -13.07
CA GLU A 36 -0.27 -1.45 -12.72
C GLU A 36 -0.54 -2.76 -13.47
N TYR A 37 -1.08 -3.73 -12.75
CA TYR A 37 -1.55 -4.96 -13.35
C TYR A 37 -2.91 -4.71 -14.01
N SER A 38 -3.02 -5.02 -15.30
CA SER A 38 -4.19 -4.76 -16.13
C SER A 38 -4.74 -6.04 -16.78
N GLY A 39 -4.65 -7.18 -16.09
CA GLY A 39 -5.30 -8.42 -16.53
C GLY A 39 -6.83 -8.32 -16.53
N GLU A 40 -7.51 -9.29 -17.13
CA GLU A 40 -8.98 -9.35 -17.11
C GLU A 40 -9.53 -9.49 -15.69
N ASP A 41 -8.77 -10.14 -14.82
CA ASP A 41 -9.10 -10.36 -13.41
C ASP A 41 -8.62 -9.22 -12.49
N ALA A 42 -8.14 -8.12 -13.08
CA ALA A 42 -7.66 -6.95 -12.35
C ALA A 42 -8.76 -6.35 -11.48
N TRP A 43 -8.48 -6.21 -10.18
CA TRP A 43 -9.45 -5.72 -9.17
C TRP A 43 -10.67 -6.63 -8.94
N ILE A 44 -10.66 -7.85 -9.51
CA ILE A 44 -11.68 -8.88 -9.29
C ILE A 44 -11.10 -9.97 -8.40
N GLU A 45 -10.02 -10.61 -8.86
CA GLU A 45 -9.33 -11.68 -8.12
C GLU A 45 -7.93 -11.23 -7.67
N TYR A 46 -7.27 -10.40 -8.47
CA TYR A 46 -5.94 -9.89 -8.18
C TYR A 46 -5.79 -8.43 -8.62
N ALA A 47 -5.12 -7.61 -7.83
CA ALA A 47 -4.71 -6.28 -8.23
C ALA A 47 -3.29 -6.02 -7.75
N ARG A 48 -2.50 -5.35 -8.58
CA ARG A 48 -1.18 -4.89 -8.19
C ARG A 48 -0.88 -3.53 -8.78
N VAL A 49 -0.39 -2.63 -7.93
CA VAL A 49 0.01 -1.28 -8.30
C VAL A 49 1.33 -0.96 -7.61
N ASP A 50 2.37 -0.66 -8.38
CA ASP A 50 3.65 -0.21 -7.84
C ASP A 50 3.74 1.31 -8.03
N LEU A 51 3.82 2.04 -6.92
CA LEU A 51 3.91 3.49 -6.87
C LEU A 51 5.33 3.94 -6.50
N ARG A 52 5.72 5.11 -6.98
CA ARG A 52 7.01 5.73 -6.66
C ARG A 52 6.86 7.21 -6.32
N LYS A 53 7.64 7.68 -5.35
CA LYS A 53 7.81 9.11 -5.05
C LYS A 53 9.28 9.38 -4.68
N GLY A 54 10.00 10.04 -5.59
CA GLY A 54 11.44 10.25 -5.45
C GLY A 54 12.23 8.94 -5.40
N ARG A 55 12.82 8.63 -4.24
CA ARG A 55 13.55 7.37 -3.97
C ARG A 55 12.70 6.31 -3.28
N SER A 56 11.50 6.66 -2.81
CA SER A 56 10.59 5.73 -2.14
C SER A 56 9.75 4.98 -3.17
N LYS A 57 9.54 3.69 -2.93
CA LYS A 57 8.67 2.81 -3.72
C LYS A 57 7.65 2.18 -2.77
N LEU A 58 6.43 2.02 -3.25
CA LEU A 58 5.36 1.27 -2.59
C LEU A 58 4.87 0.21 -3.56
N LYS A 59 4.71 -1.01 -3.08
CA LYS A 59 4.02 -2.08 -3.79
C LYS A 59 2.69 -2.30 -3.10
N LEU A 60 1.60 -2.03 -3.80
CA LEU A 60 0.25 -2.35 -3.36
C LEU A 60 -0.18 -3.59 -4.12
N GLU A 61 -0.61 -4.59 -3.39
CA GLU A 61 -1.09 -5.85 -3.94
C GLU A 61 -2.39 -6.20 -3.25
N TRP A 62 -3.33 -6.77 -3.97
CA TRP A 62 -4.56 -7.29 -3.42
C TRP A 62 -4.87 -8.61 -4.10
N ASP A 63 -5.31 -9.56 -3.31
CA ASP A 63 -5.73 -10.87 -3.76
C ASP A 63 -6.97 -11.30 -2.98
N GLN A 64 -7.83 -12.11 -3.60
CA GLN A 64 -9.08 -12.57 -2.98
C GLN A 64 -8.84 -13.45 -1.74
N ASP A 65 -7.76 -14.23 -1.69
CA ASP A 65 -7.46 -15.17 -0.61
C ASP A 65 -6.79 -14.47 0.58
N SER A 66 -5.78 -13.64 0.31
CA SER A 66 -4.98 -12.98 1.35
C SER A 66 -5.41 -11.55 1.69
N GLY A 67 -6.27 -10.94 0.86
CA GLY A 67 -6.64 -9.53 0.98
C GLY A 67 -5.56 -8.58 0.45
N GLY A 68 -5.64 -7.32 0.87
CA GLY A 68 -4.78 -6.24 0.42
C GLY A 68 -3.55 -6.07 1.29
N SER A 69 -2.41 -5.90 0.64
CA SER A 69 -1.11 -5.70 1.25
C SER A 69 -0.38 -4.51 0.62
N ILE A 70 0.28 -3.72 1.45
CA ILE A 70 1.09 -2.57 1.04
C ILE A 70 2.48 -2.75 1.61
N GLU A 71 3.46 -2.90 0.74
CA GLU A 71 4.85 -3.05 1.08
C GLU A 71 5.66 -1.80 0.74
N GLY A 72 6.55 -1.40 1.64
CA GLY A 72 7.46 -0.29 1.39
C GLY A 72 8.18 0.20 2.64
N PRO A 73 8.79 1.40 2.59
CA PRO A 73 9.53 1.94 3.72
C PRO A 73 8.61 2.20 4.91
N ARG A 74 8.98 1.72 6.10
CA ARG A 74 8.20 1.92 7.34
C ARG A 74 7.76 3.36 7.58
N THR A 75 8.61 4.34 7.30
CA THR A 75 8.26 5.76 7.43
C THR A 75 7.05 6.14 6.57
N VAL A 76 7.00 5.64 5.34
CA VAL A 76 5.88 5.92 4.42
C VAL A 76 4.62 5.17 4.87
N LEU A 77 4.78 3.92 5.32
CA LEU A 77 3.66 3.12 5.84
C LEU A 77 3.07 3.71 7.12
N ASP A 78 3.89 4.29 7.99
CA ASP A 78 3.45 4.99 9.19
C ASP A 78 2.63 6.25 8.83
N GLU A 79 3.14 7.06 7.90
CA GLU A 79 2.38 8.21 7.36
C GLU A 79 1.05 7.77 6.74
N LEU A 80 1.04 6.67 5.99
CA LEU A 80 -0.17 6.11 5.39
C LEU A 80 -1.19 5.67 6.46
N ARG A 81 -0.69 5.01 7.52
CA ARG A 81 -1.50 4.56 8.66
C ARG A 81 -2.10 5.71 9.46
N VAL A 82 -1.52 6.91 9.39
CA VAL A 82 -2.10 8.13 9.96
C VAL A 82 -3.23 8.69 9.10
N LEU A 83 -3.13 8.55 7.76
CA LEU A 83 -4.08 9.12 6.81
C LEU A 83 -5.37 8.29 6.66
N ASP A 84 -5.30 6.96 6.84
CA ASP A 84 -6.44 6.09 6.61
C ASP A 84 -7.03 5.50 7.91
N PRO A 85 -8.32 5.78 8.23
CA PRO A 85 -8.94 5.31 9.47
C PRO A 85 -9.08 3.78 9.54
N TRP A 86 -9.08 3.07 8.41
CA TRP A 86 -9.11 1.61 8.39
C TRP A 86 -7.81 0.97 8.91
N THR A 87 -6.66 1.56 8.58
CA THR A 87 -5.35 1.08 9.04
C THR A 87 -5.12 1.33 10.54
N ARG A 88 -5.80 2.34 11.12
CA ARG A 88 -5.84 2.54 12.58
C ARG A 88 -6.65 1.47 13.29
N MET A 89 -7.67 0.89 12.65
CA MET A 89 -8.56 -0.11 13.24
C MET A 89 -7.89 -1.48 13.39
N GLN A 90 -6.97 -1.86 12.49
CA GLN A 90 -6.22 -3.12 12.61
C GLN A 90 -5.10 -3.09 13.66
N ALA A 91 -4.69 -1.90 14.13
CA ALA A 91 -3.74 -1.74 15.22
C ALA A 91 -4.42 -1.86 16.59
N ARG A 92 -5.06 -3.01 16.86
CA ARG A 92 -5.46 -3.42 18.20
C ARG A 92 -4.87 -4.79 18.48
N PRO A 93 -3.71 -4.90 19.14
CA PRO A 93 -3.35 -6.15 19.79
C PRO A 93 -4.33 -6.36 20.96
N HIS A 94 -4.95 -7.55 21.00
CA HIS A 94 -5.49 -8.11 22.24
C HIS A 94 -4.32 -8.62 23.09
#